data_AF-A0A957MX41-F1
#
_entry.id   AF-A0A957MX41-F1
#
_cell.length_a   1.000
_cell.length_b   1.000
_cell.length_c   1.000
_cell.angle_alpha   90.00
_cell.angle_beta   90.00
_cell.angle_gamma   90.00
#
_symmetry.space_group_name_H-M   'P 1'
#
loop_
_entity.id
_entity.type
_entity.pdbx_description
1 polymer ?
#
loop_
_entity_poly.entity_id
_entity_poly.type
_entity_poly.pdbx_seq_one_letter_code
_entity_poly.pdbx_strand_id
1 'polypeptide(L)'
;AGLLGVPVDLLPNTQFLIGRHDPYPQPDKRVILENFYRSLRRHWKLLIDDAGAPVGGAWNFDQENRKPLPKSGLAIPEPVRFTPDAITQAVMAEVAALPQGVGDSGGFDLAVTRADAETAFEDFIRHRLHAFGPYEDAMSRHSAVLFHSLLSPYMNIGLLDPLVMARRAEQAYRDGLAPIASVEGFVRQVVGWREYIYWQYWQQMPGLLAANSWQHTRSMPQFFWDGATEMNCLHHVVDRVIATGYSHHIERLMVICNFCLLAGIDPAAVNAWFLAFYVDAYEWVVAPNVIGMGLNADGGQIATKPYIASANYINKMSDYCAGCRYDHTRRHGEDACPFNFLYWTFLLEHEETLRSNPRFGPAVLG
;
A
#
# COMPACT_ATOMS: atom_id res chain seq x y z
N ALA A 1 0.19 -29.95 -19.01
CA ALA A 1 0.52 -31.27 -18.43
C ALA A 1 1.98 -31.59 -18.75
N GLY A 2 2.89 -31.66 -17.76
CA GLY A 2 4.29 -31.99 -18.08
C GLY A 2 5.34 -31.93 -16.96
N LEU A 3 5.15 -31.17 -15.88
CA LEU A 3 6.19 -31.04 -14.84
C LEU A 3 6.11 -32.09 -13.72
N LEU A 4 4.92 -32.59 -13.40
CA LEU A 4 4.69 -33.41 -12.19
C LEU A 4 4.39 -34.89 -12.48
N GLY A 5 4.25 -35.30 -13.74
CA GLY A 5 4.01 -36.70 -14.12
C GLY A 5 2.68 -37.32 -13.65
N VAL A 6 1.79 -36.53 -13.05
CA VAL A 6 0.45 -36.95 -12.57
C VAL A 6 -0.62 -35.97 -13.05
N PRO A 7 -1.90 -36.38 -13.14
CA PRO A 7 -3.01 -35.45 -13.35
C PRO A 7 -3.05 -34.39 -12.25
N VAL A 8 -3.27 -33.13 -12.63
CA VAL A 8 -3.38 -32.00 -11.71
C VAL A 8 -4.64 -31.22 -12.07
N ASP A 9 -5.57 -31.16 -11.12
CA ASP A 9 -6.78 -30.34 -11.23
C ASP A 9 -6.53 -29.00 -10.54
N LEU A 10 -6.51 -27.92 -11.33
CA LEU A 10 -6.35 -26.56 -10.83
C LEU A 10 -7.73 -25.96 -10.54
N LEU A 11 -8.02 -25.71 -9.27
CA LEU A 11 -9.26 -25.06 -8.85
C LEU A 11 -9.11 -23.54 -8.81
N PRO A 12 -10.15 -22.77 -9.17
CA PRO A 12 -10.13 -21.31 -9.02
C PRO A 12 -9.91 -20.89 -7.56
N ASN A 13 -9.11 -19.84 -7.35
CA ASN A 13 -8.91 -19.28 -6.02
C ASN A 13 -10.12 -18.42 -5.61
N THR A 14 -10.95 -18.93 -4.70
CA THR A 14 -12.16 -18.25 -4.20
C THR A 14 -11.93 -17.31 -3.02
N GLN A 15 -10.67 -17.12 -2.58
CA GLN A 15 -10.30 -16.11 -1.57
C GLN A 15 -10.41 -14.67 -2.11
N PHE A 16 -10.37 -14.52 -3.43
CA PHE A 16 -10.55 -13.25 -4.13
C PHE A 16 -11.97 -13.15 -4.68
N LEU A 17 -12.55 -11.95 -4.62
CA LEU A 17 -13.87 -11.71 -5.20
C LEU A 17 -13.85 -11.86 -6.71
N ILE A 18 -12.74 -11.54 -7.37
CA ILE A 18 -12.60 -11.73 -8.82
C ILE A 18 -12.58 -13.21 -9.21
N GLY A 19 -12.17 -14.10 -8.30
CA GLY A 19 -12.26 -15.54 -8.49
C GLY A 19 -13.71 -16.06 -8.41
N ARG A 20 -14.61 -15.28 -7.82
CA ARG A 20 -16.06 -15.56 -7.75
C ARG A 20 -16.82 -14.87 -8.89
N HIS A 21 -16.42 -13.66 -9.25
CA HIS A 21 -16.96 -12.89 -10.36
C HIS A 21 -15.92 -11.91 -10.91
N ASP A 22 -15.39 -12.22 -12.09
CA ASP A 22 -14.53 -11.30 -12.84
C ASP A 22 -15.40 -10.38 -13.74
N PRO A 23 -15.44 -9.06 -13.50
CA PRO A 23 -16.19 -8.14 -14.35
C PRO A 23 -15.52 -7.91 -15.72
N TYR A 24 -14.24 -8.27 -15.89
CA TYR A 24 -13.45 -8.07 -17.11
C TYR A 24 -12.53 -9.27 -17.40
N PRO A 25 -13.08 -10.45 -17.73
CA PRO A 25 -12.27 -11.66 -17.97
C PRO A 25 -11.40 -11.58 -19.23
N GLN A 26 -11.84 -10.80 -20.23
CA GLN A 26 -11.14 -10.58 -21.50
C GLN A 26 -11.33 -9.11 -21.91
N PRO A 27 -10.62 -8.17 -21.27
CA PRO A 27 -10.80 -6.76 -21.54
C PRO A 27 -10.36 -6.43 -22.98
N ASP A 28 -11.23 -5.81 -23.77
CA ASP A 28 -10.92 -5.30 -25.12
C ASP A 28 -10.18 -3.95 -25.07
N LYS A 29 -10.25 -3.26 -23.92
CA LYS A 29 -9.67 -1.95 -23.65
C LYS A 29 -9.07 -1.92 -22.26
N ARG A 30 -8.17 -0.95 -22.06
CA ARG A 30 -7.57 -0.69 -20.75
C ARG A 30 -8.64 -0.48 -19.68
N VAL A 31 -8.57 -1.27 -18.61
CA VAL A 31 -9.44 -1.16 -17.43
C VAL A 31 -8.74 -0.32 -16.35
N ILE A 32 -9.41 0.75 -15.91
CA ILE A 32 -8.96 1.56 -14.77
C ILE A 32 -9.69 1.11 -13.50
N LEU A 33 -9.03 1.27 -12.35
CA LEU A 33 -9.57 0.90 -11.04
C LEU A 33 -11.00 1.43 -10.81
N GLU A 34 -11.27 2.68 -11.17
CA GLU A 34 -12.57 3.30 -10.89
C GLU A 34 -13.72 2.52 -11.54
N ASN A 35 -13.57 2.11 -12.80
CA ASN A 35 -14.58 1.32 -13.49
C ASN A 35 -14.65 -0.10 -12.92
N PHE A 36 -13.49 -0.69 -12.60
CA PHE A 36 -13.38 -2.00 -11.97
C PHE A 36 -14.15 -2.07 -10.64
N TYR A 37 -13.87 -1.13 -9.76
CA TYR A 37 -14.50 -1.01 -8.44
C TYR A 37 -16.00 -0.74 -8.53
N ARG A 38 -16.45 0.12 -9.46
CA ARG A 38 -17.89 0.35 -9.71
C ARG A 38 -18.62 -0.93 -10.11
N SER A 39 -18.02 -1.74 -10.98
CA SER A 39 -18.59 -3.02 -11.42
C SER A 39 -18.72 -4.00 -10.26
N LEU A 40 -17.68 -4.14 -9.42
CA LEU A 40 -17.74 -4.99 -8.22
C LEU A 40 -18.77 -4.49 -7.20
N ARG A 41 -18.85 -3.18 -6.94
CA ARG A 41 -19.86 -2.62 -6.03
C ARG A 41 -21.28 -2.88 -6.48
N ARG A 42 -21.56 -2.76 -7.78
CA ARG A 42 -22.89 -3.09 -8.35
C ARG A 42 -23.21 -4.57 -8.21
N HIS A 43 -22.26 -5.44 -8.56
CA HIS A 43 -22.44 -6.89 -8.47
C HIS A 43 -22.75 -7.34 -7.03
N TRP A 44 -21.94 -6.88 -6.07
CA TRP A 44 -22.06 -7.28 -4.66
C TRP A 44 -23.03 -6.43 -3.84
N LYS A 45 -23.67 -5.42 -4.46
CA LYS A 45 -24.56 -4.43 -3.83
C LYS A 45 -23.93 -3.73 -2.61
N LEU A 46 -22.65 -3.38 -2.70
CA LEU A 46 -21.90 -2.72 -1.63
C LEU A 46 -22.05 -1.20 -1.72
N LEU A 47 -22.53 -0.58 -0.65
CA LEU A 47 -22.81 0.86 -0.57
C LEU A 47 -23.76 1.32 -1.68
N ILE A 48 -24.66 0.45 -2.15
CA ILE A 48 -25.66 0.76 -3.18
C ILE A 48 -27.02 0.90 -2.48
N ASP A 49 -27.75 1.96 -2.79
CA ASP A 49 -29.11 2.18 -2.27
C ASP A 49 -30.15 1.36 -3.03
N ASP A 50 -31.40 1.39 -2.55
CA ASP A 50 -32.51 0.64 -3.15
C ASP A 50 -32.85 1.09 -4.58
N ALA A 51 -32.47 2.32 -4.96
CA ALA A 51 -32.62 2.83 -6.32
C ALA A 51 -31.48 2.42 -7.25
N GLY A 52 -30.47 1.71 -6.76
CA GLY A 52 -29.29 1.29 -7.51
C GLY A 52 -28.22 2.37 -7.66
N ALA A 53 -28.33 3.48 -6.93
CA ALA A 53 -27.37 4.57 -6.89
C ALA A 53 -26.35 4.39 -5.76
N PRO A 54 -25.15 5.01 -5.85
CA PRO A 54 -24.18 4.92 -4.76
C PRO A 54 -24.68 5.71 -3.53
N VAL A 55 -24.64 5.05 -2.37
CA VAL A 55 -24.89 5.68 -1.07
C VAL A 55 -23.98 6.90 -0.89
N GLY A 56 -24.55 8.01 -0.43
CA GLY A 56 -23.86 9.30 -0.29
C GLY A 56 -23.76 10.10 -1.59
N GLY A 57 -24.34 9.62 -2.70
CA GLY A 57 -24.44 10.36 -3.97
C GLY A 57 -23.18 10.34 -4.84
N ALA A 58 -22.09 9.71 -4.38
CA ALA A 58 -20.83 9.62 -5.11
C ALA A 58 -20.23 8.21 -5.04
N TRP A 59 -19.50 7.84 -6.08
CA TRP A 59 -18.81 6.54 -6.13
C TRP A 59 -17.52 6.50 -5.32
N ASN A 60 -16.92 7.66 -5.04
CA ASN A 60 -15.60 7.79 -4.46
C ASN A 60 -15.51 9.12 -3.66
N PHE A 61 -15.00 9.06 -2.42
CA PHE A 61 -14.79 10.21 -1.53
C PHE A 61 -13.29 10.53 -1.27
N ASP A 62 -12.38 10.06 -2.13
CA ASP A 62 -10.91 10.18 -1.98
C ASP A 62 -10.40 11.61 -1.74
N GLN A 63 -11.08 12.63 -2.28
CA GLN A 63 -10.68 14.02 -2.07
C GLN A 63 -10.81 14.47 -0.61
N GLU A 64 -11.65 13.80 0.18
CA GLU A 64 -11.87 14.09 1.60
C GLU A 64 -10.85 13.36 2.50
N ASN A 65 -10.06 12.43 1.93
CA ASN A 65 -9.21 11.49 2.65
C ASN A 65 -7.72 11.91 2.78
N ARG A 66 -7.43 13.20 2.61
CA ARG A 66 -6.04 13.70 2.48
C ARG A 66 -5.68 14.79 3.48
N LYS A 67 -6.24 14.72 4.70
CA LYS A 67 -5.93 15.70 5.74
C LYS A 67 -4.64 15.32 6.45
N PRO A 68 -3.74 16.28 6.72
CA PRO A 68 -2.63 16.04 7.65
C PRO A 68 -3.16 15.89 9.08
N LEU A 69 -2.37 15.28 9.96
CA LEU A 69 -2.70 15.24 11.38
C LEU A 69 -2.77 16.67 11.97
N PRO A 70 -3.73 16.95 12.88
CA PRO A 70 -3.79 18.23 13.57
C PRO A 70 -2.54 18.49 14.39
N LYS A 71 -2.01 19.72 14.32
CA LYS A 71 -0.84 20.13 15.12
C LYS A 71 -1.07 20.08 16.64
N SER A 72 -2.33 20.13 17.08
CA SER A 72 -2.72 19.96 18.48
C SER A 72 -2.52 18.53 18.99
N GLY A 73 -2.18 17.59 18.12
CA GLY A 73 -2.23 16.16 18.38
C GLY A 73 -3.65 15.62 18.22
N LEU A 74 -3.72 14.31 18.04
CA LEU A 74 -4.94 13.51 18.01
C LEU A 74 -4.65 12.22 18.75
N ALA A 75 -5.57 11.76 19.61
CA ALA A 75 -5.43 10.46 20.24
C ALA A 75 -5.62 9.38 19.17
N ILE A 76 -4.57 8.60 18.93
CA ILE A 76 -4.56 7.52 17.96
C ILE A 76 -4.70 6.21 18.75
N PRO A 77 -5.79 5.45 18.57
CA PRO A 77 -5.95 4.17 19.26
C PRO A 77 -4.94 3.13 18.78
N GLU A 78 -4.22 2.52 19.72
CA GLU A 78 -3.35 1.38 19.43
C GLU A 78 -4.18 0.17 18.95
N PRO A 79 -3.66 -0.63 18.00
CA PRO A 79 -4.28 -1.89 17.61
C PRO A 79 -4.21 -2.92 18.75
N VAL A 80 -5.21 -3.79 18.79
CA VAL A 80 -5.15 -5.00 19.62
C VAL A 80 -3.93 -5.84 19.26
N ARG A 81 -3.30 -6.42 20.28
CA ARG A 81 -2.09 -7.26 20.18
C ARG A 81 -2.40 -8.65 20.74
N PHE A 82 -1.85 -9.69 20.13
CA PHE A 82 -2.09 -11.08 20.49
C PHE A 82 -0.84 -11.69 21.11
N THR A 83 -0.96 -12.25 22.31
CA THR A 83 0.17 -12.91 22.95
C THR A 83 0.45 -14.25 22.24
N PRO A 84 1.70 -14.55 21.83
CA PRO A 84 2.05 -15.83 21.22
C PRO A 84 1.67 -17.02 22.09
N ASP A 85 0.90 -17.95 21.54
CA ASP A 85 0.59 -19.23 22.19
C ASP A 85 1.77 -20.22 22.09
N ALA A 86 1.61 -21.43 22.63
CA ALA A 86 2.67 -22.42 22.64
C ALA A 86 3.16 -22.82 21.23
N ILE A 87 2.26 -22.87 20.25
CA ILE A 87 2.60 -23.19 18.86
C ILE A 87 3.39 -22.03 18.26
N THR A 88 2.90 -20.81 18.43
CA THR A 88 3.54 -19.58 17.93
C THR A 88 4.94 -19.42 18.52
N GLN A 89 5.10 -19.63 19.83
CA GLN A 89 6.41 -19.56 20.50
C GLN A 89 7.39 -20.61 19.97
N ALA A 90 6.93 -21.82 19.70
CA ALA A 90 7.76 -22.87 19.10
C ALA A 90 8.24 -22.47 17.69
N VAL A 91 7.33 -21.95 16.85
CA VAL A 91 7.68 -21.47 15.50
C VAL A 91 8.62 -20.25 15.56
N MET A 92 8.41 -19.32 16.49
CA MET A 92 9.32 -18.19 16.69
C MET A 92 10.74 -18.68 17.02
N ALA A 93 10.88 -19.68 17.89
CA ALA A 93 12.18 -20.26 18.22
C ALA A 93 12.83 -20.98 17.02
N GLU A 94 12.04 -21.69 16.21
CA GLU A 94 12.52 -22.30 14.96
C GLU A 94 13.02 -21.26 13.96
N VAL A 95 12.25 -20.18 13.75
CA VAL A 95 12.62 -19.08 12.85
C VAL A 95 13.86 -18.34 13.36
N ALA A 96 13.94 -18.05 14.66
CA ALA A 96 15.10 -17.40 15.27
C ALA A 96 16.40 -18.23 15.15
N ALA A 97 16.28 -19.55 15.01
CA ALA A 97 17.42 -20.44 14.80
C ALA A 97 17.86 -20.55 13.33
N LEU A 98 17.08 -20.02 12.38
CA LEU A 98 17.46 -20.01 10.97
C LEU A 98 18.65 -19.07 10.75
N PRO A 99 19.72 -19.51 10.06
CA PRO A 99 20.92 -18.68 9.86
C PRO A 99 20.71 -17.57 8.81
N GLN A 100 19.55 -17.55 8.16
CA GLN A 100 19.17 -16.55 7.16
C GLN A 100 17.84 -15.88 7.54
N GLY A 101 17.79 -14.56 7.41
CA GLY A 101 16.61 -13.76 7.68
C GLY A 101 16.98 -12.29 7.92
N VAL A 102 16.04 -11.39 7.70
CA VAL A 102 16.12 -9.98 8.08
C VAL A 102 15.06 -9.70 9.15
N GLY A 103 15.37 -8.82 10.10
CA GLY A 103 14.47 -8.48 11.20
C GLY A 103 14.64 -9.38 12.44
N ASP A 104 13.71 -9.23 13.38
CA ASP A 104 13.65 -9.97 14.65
C ASP A 104 12.28 -10.65 14.78
N SER A 105 12.28 -11.88 15.29
CA SER A 105 11.04 -12.60 15.64
C SER A 105 10.56 -12.26 17.05
N GLY A 106 11.39 -11.62 17.87
CA GLY A 106 11.03 -11.09 19.18
C GLY A 106 9.88 -10.08 19.10
N GLY A 107 8.97 -10.13 20.06
CA GLY A 107 7.85 -9.19 20.13
C GLY A 107 6.72 -9.43 19.13
N PHE A 108 6.71 -10.56 18.41
CA PHE A 108 5.60 -10.96 17.53
C PHE A 108 4.25 -10.90 18.25
N ASP A 109 3.30 -10.15 17.70
CA ASP A 109 2.01 -9.86 18.34
C ASP A 109 0.80 -9.91 17.37
N LEU A 110 0.97 -10.52 16.20
CA LEU A 110 -0.07 -10.67 15.19
C LEU A 110 -1.00 -11.84 15.48
N ALA A 111 -2.25 -11.76 14.97
CA ALA A 111 -3.20 -12.86 15.03
C ALA A 111 -2.75 -14.04 14.16
N VAL A 112 -2.78 -15.25 14.74
CA VAL A 112 -2.48 -16.52 14.03
C VAL A 112 -3.70 -17.42 13.86
N THR A 113 -4.85 -17.02 14.43
CA THR A 113 -6.12 -17.73 14.30
C THR A 113 -7.17 -16.86 13.61
N ARG A 114 -8.20 -17.49 13.03
CA ARG A 114 -9.34 -16.77 12.43
C ARG A 114 -10.08 -15.91 13.47
N ALA A 115 -10.30 -16.45 14.66
CA ALA A 115 -11.01 -15.73 15.73
C ALA A 115 -10.26 -14.47 16.19
N ASP A 116 -8.93 -14.55 16.28
CA ASP A 116 -8.09 -13.40 16.62
C ASP A 116 -8.07 -12.37 15.48
N ALA A 117 -8.00 -12.82 14.23
CA ALA A 117 -8.07 -11.93 13.07
C ALA A 117 -9.43 -11.20 13.00
N GLU A 118 -10.54 -11.90 13.29
CA GLU A 118 -11.87 -11.29 13.40
C GLU A 118 -11.97 -10.29 14.56
N THR A 119 -11.29 -10.57 15.68
CA THR A 119 -11.15 -9.64 16.80
C THR A 119 -10.38 -8.38 16.39
N ALA A 120 -9.27 -8.53 15.67
CA ALA A 120 -8.49 -7.41 15.12
C ALA A 120 -9.32 -6.56 14.14
N PHE A 121 -10.16 -7.20 13.33
CA PHE A 121 -11.06 -6.51 12.43
C PHE A 121 -12.13 -5.71 13.19
N GLU A 122 -12.79 -6.29 14.18
CA GLU A 122 -13.77 -5.57 15.00
C GLU A 122 -13.15 -4.42 15.81
N ASP A 123 -11.93 -4.59 16.32
CA ASP A 123 -11.14 -3.52 16.95
C ASP A 123 -10.95 -2.33 15.99
N PHE A 124 -10.53 -2.60 14.75
CA PHE A 124 -10.42 -1.58 13.71
C PHE A 124 -11.76 -0.85 13.45
N ILE A 125 -12.86 -1.60 13.30
CA ILE A 125 -14.19 -1.02 13.05
C ILE A 125 -14.59 -0.06 14.17
N ARG A 126 -14.37 -0.44 15.43
CA ARG A 126 -14.80 0.34 16.60
C ARG A 126 -13.94 1.56 16.86
N HIS A 127 -12.63 1.43 16.69
CA HIS A 127 -11.70 2.44 17.21
C HIS A 127 -11.07 3.29 16.12
N ARG A 128 -10.88 2.77 14.90
CA ARG A 128 -10.08 3.44 13.88
C ARG A 128 -10.84 3.79 12.60
N LEU A 129 -11.84 2.99 12.20
CA LEU A 129 -12.59 3.20 10.95
C LEU A 129 -13.16 4.62 10.82
N HIS A 130 -13.67 5.22 11.89
CA HIS A 130 -14.26 6.57 11.83
C HIS A 130 -13.32 7.63 11.24
N ALA A 131 -12.01 7.49 11.48
CA ALA A 131 -10.97 8.43 11.06
C ALA A 131 -10.03 7.85 9.98
N PHE A 132 -10.30 6.64 9.47
CA PHE A 132 -9.54 5.99 8.40
C PHE A 132 -9.40 6.89 7.17
N GLY A 133 -10.53 7.40 6.66
CA GLY A 133 -10.54 8.22 5.45
C GLY A 133 -9.76 9.51 5.63
N PRO A 134 -10.17 10.43 6.52
CA PRO A 134 -9.54 11.74 6.67
C PRO A 134 -8.01 11.74 6.78
N TYR A 135 -7.42 10.72 7.42
CA TYR A 135 -5.99 10.63 7.67
C TYR A 135 -5.28 9.51 6.90
N GLU A 136 -5.88 9.01 5.82
CA GLU A 136 -5.37 7.88 5.01
C GLU A 136 -3.95 8.15 4.46
N ASP A 137 -3.65 9.42 4.14
CA ASP A 137 -2.35 9.88 3.61
C ASP A 137 -1.45 10.56 4.65
N ALA A 138 -1.88 10.65 5.92
CA ALA A 138 -1.06 11.26 6.96
C ALA A 138 0.07 10.32 7.39
N MET A 139 1.19 10.86 7.87
CA MET A 139 2.33 10.10 8.40
C MET A 139 2.78 10.69 9.73
N SER A 140 3.31 9.86 10.63
CA SER A 140 3.90 10.35 11.88
C SER A 140 4.97 9.41 12.41
N ARG A 141 6.03 9.99 12.96
CA ARG A 141 7.01 9.23 13.76
C ARG A 141 6.46 8.72 15.09
N HIS A 142 5.31 9.23 15.53
CA HIS A 142 4.72 8.90 16.83
C HIS A 142 3.73 7.73 16.79
N SER A 143 3.30 7.29 15.60
CA SER A 143 2.45 6.12 15.45
C SER A 143 2.74 5.41 14.14
N ALA A 144 3.01 4.11 14.25
CA ALA A 144 3.21 3.23 13.11
C ALA A 144 1.94 3.02 12.27
N VAL A 145 0.77 3.10 12.91
CA VAL A 145 -0.50 2.57 12.37
C VAL A 145 -1.50 3.68 12.06
N LEU A 146 -1.46 4.81 12.78
CA LEU A 146 -2.48 5.85 12.67
C LEU A 146 -3.89 5.23 12.78
N PHE A 147 -4.74 5.46 11.79
CA PHE A 147 -6.09 4.92 11.70
C PHE A 147 -6.20 3.74 10.74
N HIS A 148 -5.08 3.13 10.33
CA HIS A 148 -5.07 1.96 9.47
C HIS A 148 -5.51 0.69 10.21
N SER A 149 -5.93 -0.30 9.44
CA SER A 149 -6.57 -1.51 9.96
C SER A 149 -5.59 -2.58 10.46
N LEU A 150 -4.38 -2.65 9.89
CA LEU A 150 -3.41 -3.73 10.11
C LEU A 150 -3.91 -5.13 9.72
N LEU A 151 -4.86 -5.23 8.78
CA LEU A 151 -5.52 -6.49 8.45
C LEU A 151 -4.97 -7.20 7.21
N SER A 152 -4.05 -6.59 6.47
CA SER A 152 -3.45 -7.17 5.26
C SER A 152 -2.77 -8.53 5.50
N PRO A 153 -2.05 -8.78 6.62
CA PRO A 153 -1.44 -10.10 6.85
C PRO A 153 -2.51 -11.19 6.96
N TYR A 154 -3.63 -10.90 7.62
CA TYR A 154 -4.71 -11.86 7.85
C TYR A 154 -5.55 -12.13 6.59
N MET A 155 -5.83 -11.06 5.84
CA MET A 155 -6.61 -11.13 4.60
C MET A 155 -5.84 -11.86 3.49
N ASN A 156 -4.53 -11.68 3.41
CA ASN A 156 -3.72 -12.28 2.33
C ASN A 156 -3.51 -13.79 2.50
N ILE A 157 -3.70 -14.32 3.71
CA ILE A 157 -3.65 -15.77 3.98
C ILE A 157 -5.04 -16.41 4.18
N GLY A 158 -6.12 -15.65 3.99
CA GLY A 158 -7.50 -16.16 4.06
C GLY A 158 -8.09 -16.32 5.47
N LEU A 159 -7.48 -15.73 6.49
CA LEU A 159 -8.09 -15.62 7.82
C LEU A 159 -9.26 -14.64 7.83
N LEU A 160 -9.26 -13.65 6.92
CA LEU A 160 -10.38 -12.72 6.73
C LEU A 160 -10.93 -12.79 5.31
N ASP A 161 -12.26 -12.75 5.18
CA ASP A 161 -12.95 -12.71 3.88
C ASP A 161 -13.25 -11.24 3.48
N PRO A 162 -12.83 -10.80 2.29
CA PRO A 162 -12.96 -9.40 1.87
C PRO A 162 -14.42 -8.93 1.71
N LEU A 163 -15.36 -9.82 1.33
CA LEU A 163 -16.77 -9.46 1.21
C LEU A 163 -17.42 -9.31 2.58
N VAL A 164 -17.09 -10.18 3.53
CA VAL A 164 -17.53 -10.06 4.93
C VAL A 164 -17.02 -8.75 5.53
N MET A 165 -15.74 -8.43 5.32
CA MET A 165 -15.15 -7.17 5.78
C MET A 165 -15.87 -5.95 5.19
N ALA A 166 -16.11 -5.95 3.87
CA ALA A 166 -16.78 -4.84 3.21
C ALA A 166 -18.22 -4.62 3.71
N ARG A 167 -18.99 -5.71 3.89
CA ARG A 167 -20.37 -5.65 4.42
C ARG A 167 -20.40 -5.16 5.86
N ARG A 168 -19.45 -5.61 6.68
CA ARG A 168 -19.36 -5.18 8.09
C ARG A 168 -18.99 -3.71 8.22
N ALA A 169 -18.10 -3.19 7.36
CA ALA A 169 -17.78 -1.77 7.29
C ALA A 169 -18.98 -0.93 6.81
N GLU A 170 -19.71 -1.41 5.79
CA GLU A 170 -20.98 -0.79 5.37
C GLU A 170 -22.00 -0.75 6.52
N GLN A 171 -22.12 -1.83 7.29
CA GLN A 171 -23.00 -1.84 8.46
C GLN A 171 -22.58 -0.81 9.50
N ALA A 172 -21.27 -0.62 9.73
CA ALA A 172 -20.77 0.41 10.64
C ALA A 172 -21.19 1.83 10.21
N TYR A 173 -21.26 2.10 8.90
CA TYR A 173 -21.84 3.36 8.40
C TYR A 173 -23.34 3.46 8.73
N ARG A 174 -24.12 2.40 8.46
CA ARG A 174 -25.57 2.37 8.74
C ARG A 174 -25.88 2.52 10.23
N ASP A 175 -25.01 2.01 11.09
CA ASP A 175 -25.09 2.12 12.55
C ASP A 175 -24.60 3.49 13.07
N GLY A 176 -24.11 4.38 12.19
CA GLY A 176 -23.62 5.71 12.55
C GLY A 176 -22.23 5.72 13.22
N LEU A 177 -21.47 4.63 13.15
CA LEU A 177 -20.15 4.50 13.79
C LEU A 177 -19.03 5.20 13.01
N ALA A 178 -19.19 5.35 11.70
CA ALA A 178 -18.17 5.94 10.83
C ALA A 178 -18.81 6.74 9.68
N PRO A 179 -18.19 7.84 9.23
CA PRO A 179 -18.68 8.62 8.10
C PRO A 179 -18.50 7.84 6.79
N ILE A 180 -19.32 8.17 5.80
CA ILE A 180 -19.32 7.51 4.49
C ILE A 180 -17.94 7.55 3.81
N ALA A 181 -17.20 8.65 3.92
CA ALA A 181 -15.88 8.80 3.30
C ALA A 181 -14.86 7.77 3.83
N SER A 182 -14.87 7.50 5.15
CA SER A 182 -13.99 6.49 5.74
C SER A 182 -14.41 5.07 5.38
N VAL A 183 -15.72 4.79 5.39
CA VAL A 183 -16.25 3.47 5.04
C VAL A 183 -16.03 3.14 3.57
N GLU A 184 -16.35 4.08 2.67
CA GLU A 184 -16.10 3.94 1.24
C GLU A 184 -14.61 3.82 0.94
N GLY A 185 -13.75 4.63 1.59
CA GLY A 185 -12.30 4.53 1.48
C GLY A 185 -11.82 3.12 1.82
N PHE A 186 -12.20 2.59 2.98
CA PHE A 186 -11.82 1.23 3.39
C PHE A 186 -12.32 0.15 2.41
N VAL A 187 -13.60 0.22 2.01
CA VAL A 187 -14.19 -0.72 1.03
C VAL A 187 -13.48 -0.63 -0.32
N ARG A 188 -13.06 0.56 -0.74
CA ARG A 188 -12.30 0.78 -1.98
C ARG A 188 -10.90 0.19 -1.91
N GLN A 189 -10.23 0.20 -0.76
CA GLN A 189 -8.95 -0.49 -0.60
C GLN A 189 -9.12 -2.03 -0.69
N VAL A 190 -10.15 -2.58 -0.02
CA VAL A 190 -10.38 -4.04 0.07
C VAL A 190 -10.99 -4.64 -1.20
N VAL A 191 -12.07 -4.05 -1.72
CA VAL A 191 -12.84 -4.58 -2.86
C VAL A 191 -12.42 -3.92 -4.18
N GLY A 192 -11.84 -2.73 -4.14
CA GLY A 192 -11.29 -2.06 -5.32
C GLY A 192 -9.85 -2.45 -5.55
N TRP A 193 -8.93 -1.85 -4.80
CA TRP A 193 -7.49 -1.93 -5.06
C TRP A 193 -6.93 -3.34 -4.93
N ARG A 194 -7.20 -4.06 -3.83
CA ARG A 194 -6.68 -5.43 -3.66
C ARG A 194 -7.10 -6.36 -4.80
N GLU A 195 -8.38 -6.35 -5.15
CA GLU A 195 -8.94 -7.17 -6.23
C GLU A 195 -8.40 -6.73 -7.60
N TYR A 196 -8.27 -5.43 -7.84
CA TYR A 196 -7.70 -4.89 -9.08
C TYR A 196 -6.21 -5.23 -9.25
N ILE A 197 -5.44 -5.19 -8.16
CA ILE A 197 -4.02 -5.55 -8.14
C ILE A 197 -3.84 -7.04 -8.43
N TYR A 198 -4.62 -7.91 -7.78
CA TYR A 198 -4.60 -9.34 -8.08
C TYR A 198 -5.00 -9.63 -9.53
N TRP A 199 -6.01 -8.93 -10.05
CA TRP A 199 -6.41 -9.04 -11.45
C TRP A 199 -5.28 -8.58 -12.39
N GLN A 200 -4.70 -7.40 -12.15
CA GLN A 200 -3.62 -6.82 -12.97
C GLN A 200 -2.37 -7.70 -13.00
N TYR A 201 -2.04 -8.34 -11.88
CA TYR A 201 -0.94 -9.31 -11.81
C TYR A 201 -1.09 -10.38 -12.90
N TRP A 202 -2.24 -11.06 -12.97
CA TRP A 202 -2.46 -12.10 -13.97
C TRP A 202 -2.55 -11.59 -15.41
N GLN A 203 -2.98 -10.34 -15.62
CA GLN A 203 -3.02 -9.74 -16.96
C GLN A 203 -1.63 -9.41 -17.52
N GLN A 204 -0.65 -9.16 -16.66
CA GLN A 204 0.67 -8.66 -17.07
C GLN A 204 1.81 -9.66 -16.89
N MET A 205 1.56 -10.77 -16.19
CA MET A 205 2.56 -11.80 -16.01
C MET A 205 2.84 -12.59 -17.30
N PRO A 206 4.10 -13.01 -17.53
CA PRO A 206 5.27 -12.82 -16.66
C PRO A 206 6.00 -11.46 -16.85
N GLY A 207 5.58 -10.64 -17.81
CA GLY A 207 6.30 -9.43 -18.24
C GLY A 207 6.46 -8.36 -17.17
N LEU A 208 5.53 -8.28 -16.21
CA LEU A 208 5.57 -7.31 -15.12
C LEU A 208 6.88 -7.37 -14.30
N LEU A 209 7.40 -8.57 -14.01
CA LEU A 209 8.63 -8.70 -13.21
C LEU A 209 9.88 -8.16 -13.89
N ALA A 210 9.87 -8.07 -15.22
CA ALA A 210 10.98 -7.55 -16.02
C ALA A 210 10.76 -6.08 -16.45
N ALA A 211 9.66 -5.46 -16.03
CA ALA A 211 9.29 -4.14 -16.49
C ALA A 211 10.23 -3.06 -15.91
N ASN A 212 10.81 -2.25 -16.80
CA ASN A 212 11.73 -1.17 -16.44
C ASN A 212 11.70 -0.05 -17.50
N SER A 213 10.53 0.57 -17.68
CA SER A 213 10.33 1.63 -18.69
C SER A 213 11.25 2.85 -18.51
N TRP A 214 11.77 3.08 -17.30
CA TRP A 214 12.70 4.17 -16.98
C TRP A 214 14.17 3.82 -17.19
N GLN A 215 14.50 2.54 -17.47
CA GLN A 215 15.87 2.04 -17.61
C GLN A 215 16.74 2.27 -16.36
N HIS A 216 16.13 2.21 -15.18
CA HIS A 216 16.80 2.37 -13.90
C HIS A 216 17.65 1.15 -13.56
N THR A 217 18.89 1.38 -13.09
CA THR A 217 19.89 0.33 -12.86
C THR A 217 20.67 0.47 -11.56
N ARG A 218 20.41 1.52 -10.77
CA ARG A 218 21.15 1.75 -9.53
C ARG A 218 20.77 0.69 -8.50
N SER A 219 21.77 0.16 -7.78
CA SER A 219 21.55 -0.83 -6.72
C SER A 219 20.81 -0.22 -5.52
N MET A 220 20.08 -1.05 -4.77
CA MET A 220 19.41 -0.64 -3.53
C MET A 220 20.44 -0.07 -2.54
N PRO A 221 20.26 1.17 -2.03
CA PRO A 221 21.17 1.76 -1.05
C PRO A 221 21.25 0.94 0.25
N GLN A 222 22.43 0.96 0.88
CA GLN A 222 22.70 0.19 2.09
C GLN A 222 21.73 0.49 3.24
N PHE A 223 21.30 1.76 3.38
CA PHE A 223 20.39 2.17 4.46
C PHE A 223 19.01 1.52 4.41
N PHE A 224 18.61 0.89 3.30
CA PHE A 224 17.38 0.10 3.27
C PHE A 224 17.49 -1.21 4.05
N TRP A 225 18.70 -1.66 4.38
CA TRP A 225 18.97 -2.90 5.11
C TRP A 225 19.26 -2.66 6.60
N ASP A 226 19.79 -1.49 6.95
CA ASP A 226 20.22 -1.17 8.33
C ASP A 226 19.62 0.12 8.91
N GLY A 227 18.84 0.88 8.13
CA GLY A 227 18.20 2.10 8.60
C GLY A 227 19.11 3.33 8.74
N ALA A 228 20.41 3.19 8.43
CA ALA A 228 21.41 4.19 8.71
C ALA A 228 21.41 5.34 7.68
N THR A 229 20.52 6.31 7.85
CA THR A 229 20.41 7.50 7.00
C THR A 229 20.04 8.76 7.78
N GLU A 230 20.58 9.92 7.38
CA GLU A 230 20.21 11.22 7.94
C GLU A 230 18.86 11.76 7.41
N MET A 231 18.29 11.10 6.40
CA MET A 231 16.96 11.42 5.89
C MET A 231 15.91 10.89 6.86
N ASN A 232 15.49 11.74 7.81
CA ASN A 232 14.67 11.34 8.95
C ASN A 232 13.38 10.58 8.58
N CYS A 233 12.73 10.91 7.46
CA CYS A 233 11.57 10.16 6.96
C CYS A 233 11.91 8.71 6.59
N LEU A 234 13.01 8.51 5.85
CA LEU A 234 13.46 7.17 5.46
C LEU A 234 13.97 6.40 6.67
N HIS A 235 14.72 7.03 7.57
CA HIS A 235 15.16 6.41 8.82
C HIS A 235 13.97 5.85 9.61
N HIS A 236 12.98 6.68 9.96
CA HIS A 236 11.83 6.22 10.73
C HIS A 236 11.03 5.12 10.03
N VAL A 237 10.80 5.24 8.72
CA VAL A 237 10.00 4.26 7.97
C VAL A 237 10.76 2.94 7.79
N VAL A 238 12.04 2.99 7.41
CA VAL A 238 12.86 1.80 7.16
C VAL A 238 13.16 1.07 8.47
N ASP A 239 13.58 1.77 9.53
CA ASP A 239 13.82 1.15 10.85
C ASP A 239 12.59 0.40 11.33
N ARG A 240 11.40 1.01 11.19
CA ARG A 240 10.14 0.37 11.58
C ARG A 240 9.82 -0.85 10.72
N VAL A 241 10.07 -0.80 9.42
CA VAL A 241 9.89 -1.95 8.53
C VAL A 241 10.86 -3.08 8.89
N ILE A 242 12.12 -2.79 9.18
CA ILE A 242 13.10 -3.78 9.64
C ILE A 242 12.64 -4.42 10.96
N ALA A 243 12.11 -3.62 11.89
CA ALA A 243 11.72 -4.09 13.21
C ALA A 243 10.38 -4.84 13.25
N THR A 244 9.42 -4.47 12.40
CA THR A 244 8.02 -4.96 12.52
C THR A 244 7.48 -5.59 11.25
N GLY A 245 8.18 -5.46 10.13
CA GLY A 245 7.70 -5.81 8.80
C GLY A 245 6.47 -5.01 8.35
N TYR A 246 6.27 -3.82 8.91
CA TYR A 246 5.10 -2.99 8.61
C TYR A 246 5.44 -1.50 8.40
N SER A 247 4.83 -0.95 7.35
CA SER A 247 4.55 0.47 7.17
C SER A 247 3.19 0.59 6.47
N HIS A 248 2.51 1.72 6.65
CA HIS A 248 1.22 1.93 6.01
C HIS A 248 1.38 2.44 4.57
N HIS A 249 0.30 2.43 3.79
CA HIS A 249 0.35 2.56 2.33
C HIS A 249 1.11 3.79 1.83
N ILE A 250 0.85 4.97 2.40
CA ILE A 250 1.45 6.21 1.90
C ILE A 250 2.96 6.29 2.19
N GLU A 251 3.47 5.58 3.18
CA GLU A 251 4.90 5.49 3.46
C GLU A 251 5.60 4.59 2.44
N ARG A 252 4.96 3.46 2.10
CA ARG A 252 5.41 2.59 1.01
C ARG A 252 5.48 3.39 -0.30
N LEU A 253 4.44 4.15 -0.62
CA LEU A 253 4.31 4.87 -1.88
C LEU A 253 5.16 6.15 -1.94
N MET A 254 4.95 7.08 -1.00
CA MET A 254 5.45 8.46 -1.09
C MET A 254 6.76 8.71 -0.33
N VAL A 255 7.24 7.73 0.44
CA VAL A 255 8.58 7.77 1.06
C VAL A 255 9.50 6.78 0.36
N ILE A 256 9.21 5.47 0.42
CA ILE A 256 10.10 4.43 -0.10
C ILE A 256 10.11 4.41 -1.64
N CYS A 257 8.96 4.16 -2.27
CA CYS A 257 8.88 4.07 -3.74
C CYS A 257 9.21 5.42 -4.40
N ASN A 258 8.74 6.54 -3.85
CA ASN A 258 9.11 7.87 -4.32
C ASN A 258 10.64 8.07 -4.28
N PHE A 259 11.32 7.73 -3.18
CA PHE A 259 12.79 7.79 -3.15
C PHE A 259 13.41 6.88 -4.22
N CYS A 260 12.99 5.61 -4.29
CA CYS A 260 13.59 4.64 -5.20
C CYS A 260 13.39 5.02 -6.68
N LEU A 261 12.21 5.55 -7.02
CA LEU A 261 11.90 6.06 -8.34
C LEU A 261 12.77 7.27 -8.68
N LEU A 262 12.78 8.28 -7.81
CA LEU A 262 13.56 9.50 -8.03
C LEU A 262 15.08 9.25 -8.03
N ALA A 263 15.53 8.26 -7.26
CA ALA A 263 16.92 7.84 -7.19
C ALA A 263 17.28 6.74 -8.19
N GLY A 264 16.48 6.49 -9.23
CA GLY A 264 16.89 5.61 -10.34
C GLY A 264 17.21 4.16 -9.95
N ILE A 265 16.60 3.65 -8.87
CA ILE A 265 16.87 2.30 -8.35
C ILE A 265 16.22 1.25 -9.25
N ASP A 266 16.95 0.14 -9.48
CA ASP A 266 16.45 -1.01 -10.24
C ASP A 266 15.12 -1.52 -9.66
N PRO A 267 14.02 -1.52 -10.44
CA PRO A 267 12.72 -1.99 -9.99
C PRO A 267 12.72 -3.42 -9.44
N ALA A 268 13.55 -4.30 -9.98
CA ALA A 268 13.67 -5.68 -9.50
C ALA A 268 14.23 -5.72 -8.07
N ALA A 269 15.23 -4.89 -7.77
CA ALA A 269 15.82 -4.78 -6.44
C ALA A 269 14.83 -4.21 -5.41
N VAL A 270 14.05 -3.18 -5.79
CA VAL A 270 13.01 -2.62 -4.92
C VAL A 270 11.92 -3.65 -4.66
N ASN A 271 11.46 -4.37 -5.69
CA ASN A 271 10.46 -5.43 -5.55
C ASN A 271 10.93 -6.55 -4.61
N ALA A 272 12.18 -6.98 -4.75
CA ALA A 272 12.78 -7.98 -3.86
C ALA A 272 12.84 -7.51 -2.40
N TRP A 273 13.17 -6.23 -2.17
CA TRP A 273 13.19 -5.65 -0.83
C TRP A 273 11.78 -5.65 -0.20
N PHE A 274 10.75 -5.21 -0.92
CA PHE A 274 9.37 -5.28 -0.41
C PHE A 274 8.90 -6.71 -0.13
N LEU A 275 9.29 -7.68 -0.97
CA LEU A 275 8.97 -9.09 -0.75
C LEU A 275 9.63 -9.66 0.51
N ALA A 276 10.85 -9.22 0.82
CA ALA A 276 11.62 -9.74 1.95
C ALA A 276 11.17 -9.18 3.31
N PHE A 277 10.74 -7.91 3.35
CA PHE A 277 10.55 -7.22 4.62
C PHE A 277 9.11 -7.14 5.13
N TYR A 278 8.08 -7.27 4.29
CA TYR A 278 6.70 -7.04 4.73
C TYR A 278 5.97 -8.32 5.12
N VAL A 279 5.31 -8.30 6.29
CA VAL A 279 4.50 -9.44 6.78
C VAL A 279 3.26 -9.74 5.92
N ASP A 280 2.87 -8.82 5.04
CA ASP A 280 1.75 -8.97 4.11
C ASP A 280 2.18 -9.20 2.65
N ALA A 281 3.47 -9.47 2.40
CA ALA A 281 4.04 -9.57 1.07
C ALA A 281 3.84 -10.94 0.40
N TYR A 282 3.24 -10.90 -0.79
CA TYR A 282 3.20 -11.98 -1.77
C TYR A 282 3.40 -11.38 -3.17
N GLU A 283 3.96 -12.13 -4.11
CA GLU A 283 4.29 -11.61 -5.45
C GLU A 283 3.09 -10.94 -6.14
N TRP A 284 1.90 -11.54 -6.02
CA TRP A 284 0.67 -11.02 -6.63
C TRP A 284 0.27 -9.64 -6.13
N VAL A 285 0.61 -9.28 -4.88
CA VAL A 285 0.30 -7.97 -4.30
C VAL A 285 1.48 -7.02 -4.37
N VAL A 286 2.71 -7.52 -4.26
CA VAL A 286 3.92 -6.70 -4.26
C VAL A 286 4.26 -6.24 -5.67
N ALA A 287 4.36 -7.15 -6.64
CA ALA A 287 4.84 -6.78 -7.98
C ALA A 287 4.00 -5.68 -8.65
N PRO A 288 2.65 -5.76 -8.68
CA PRO A 288 1.86 -4.69 -9.30
C PRO A 288 1.91 -3.37 -8.51
N ASN A 289 1.97 -3.42 -7.17
CA ASN A 289 2.05 -2.21 -6.37
C ASN A 289 3.42 -1.55 -6.44
N VAL A 290 4.51 -2.31 -6.40
CA VAL A 290 5.87 -1.76 -6.41
C VAL A 290 6.27 -1.37 -7.83
N ILE A 291 6.27 -2.32 -8.76
CA ILE A 291 6.74 -2.07 -10.13
C ILE A 291 5.75 -1.17 -10.89
N GLY A 292 4.45 -1.46 -10.79
CA GLY A 292 3.42 -0.74 -11.55
C GLY A 292 2.99 0.59 -10.93
N MET A 293 2.56 0.57 -9.67
CA MET A 293 2.05 1.79 -9.00
C MET A 293 3.18 2.68 -8.48
N GLY A 294 4.10 2.13 -7.68
CA GLY A 294 5.12 2.89 -6.97
C GLY A 294 6.22 3.41 -7.87
N LEU A 295 6.76 2.57 -8.74
CA LEU A 295 7.88 2.90 -9.63
C LEU A 295 7.44 3.25 -11.05
N ASN A 296 6.17 3.01 -11.40
CA ASN A 296 5.65 3.25 -12.74
C ASN A 296 6.50 2.63 -13.86
N ALA A 297 7.15 1.52 -13.57
CA ALA A 297 8.11 0.84 -14.45
C ALA A 297 7.42 -0.03 -15.52
N ASP A 298 6.10 -0.21 -15.41
CA ASP A 298 5.23 -0.93 -16.35
C ASP A 298 4.78 -0.08 -17.56
N GLY A 299 5.34 1.13 -17.73
CA GLY A 299 4.90 2.09 -18.74
C GLY A 299 3.53 2.70 -18.43
N GLY A 300 3.11 2.64 -17.17
CA GLY A 300 1.86 3.19 -16.68
C GLY A 300 0.64 2.39 -17.08
N GLN A 301 0.71 1.06 -17.05
CA GLN A 301 -0.43 0.16 -17.26
C GLN A 301 -1.34 0.10 -16.03
N ILE A 302 -0.76 0.00 -14.84
CA ILE A 302 -1.47 -0.02 -13.55
C ILE A 302 -1.80 1.40 -13.11
N ALA A 303 -0.81 2.27 -12.99
CA ALA A 303 -0.98 3.67 -12.63
C ALA A 303 -0.69 4.59 -13.83
N THR A 304 -1.64 5.45 -14.21
CA THR A 304 -1.46 6.34 -15.38
C THR A 304 -0.43 7.45 -15.19
N LYS A 305 0.02 7.70 -13.94
CA LYS A 305 0.95 8.76 -13.58
C LYS A 305 1.96 8.22 -12.58
N PRO A 306 3.24 8.61 -12.68
CA PRO A 306 4.21 8.31 -11.63
C PRO A 306 3.86 9.10 -10.35
N TYR A 307 3.93 8.43 -9.21
CA TYR A 307 3.76 9.04 -7.89
C TYR A 307 5.10 9.61 -7.40
N ILE A 308 5.45 10.78 -7.92
CA ILE A 308 6.67 11.50 -7.52
C ILE A 308 6.32 12.76 -6.74
N ALA A 309 7.12 13.05 -5.70
CA ALA A 309 6.99 14.30 -4.97
C ALA A 309 8.31 14.73 -4.34
N SER A 310 8.48 16.06 -4.22
CA SER A 310 9.58 16.68 -3.49
C SER A 310 9.36 16.66 -1.98
N ALA A 311 10.31 17.22 -1.22
CA ALA A 311 10.22 17.31 0.24
C ALA A 311 8.98 18.07 0.74
N ASN A 312 8.41 18.95 -0.08
CA ASN A 312 7.21 19.71 0.27
C ASN A 312 6.00 18.81 0.58
N TYR A 313 5.84 17.69 -0.15
CA TYR A 313 4.77 16.73 0.13
C TYR A 313 4.98 16.06 1.49
N ILE A 314 6.19 15.53 1.73
CA ILE A 314 6.53 14.84 2.98
C ILE A 314 6.35 15.81 4.16
N ASN A 315 6.80 17.06 4.05
CA ASN A 315 6.61 18.07 5.09
C ASN A 315 5.13 18.40 5.35
N LYS A 316 4.29 18.43 4.31
CA LYS A 316 2.87 18.72 4.44
C LYS A 316 2.12 17.59 5.15
N MET A 317 2.49 16.34 4.86
CA MET A 317 1.75 15.15 5.28
C MET A 317 2.33 14.44 6.49
N SER A 318 3.48 14.89 7.01
CA SER A 318 4.17 14.25 8.13
C SER A 318 4.75 15.24 9.14
N ASP A 319 5.22 14.70 10.26
CA ASP A 319 6.09 15.39 11.22
C ASP A 319 7.59 15.09 10.99
N TYR A 320 7.96 14.35 9.94
CA TYR A 320 9.33 13.86 9.73
C TYR A 320 10.35 14.96 9.47
N CYS A 321 9.94 16.06 8.83
CA CYS A 321 10.83 17.18 8.54
C CYS A 321 11.19 17.97 9.81
N ALA A 322 10.40 17.87 10.88
CA ALA A 322 10.70 18.50 12.15
C ALA A 322 11.84 17.75 12.86
N GLY A 323 13.00 18.41 12.96
CA GLY A 323 14.22 17.81 13.53
C GLY A 323 15.03 16.97 12.54
N CYS A 324 14.71 17.00 11.25
CA CYS A 324 15.56 16.41 10.21
C CYS A 324 16.86 17.22 10.03
N ARG A 325 17.98 16.55 9.73
CA ARG A 325 19.26 17.20 9.36
C ARG A 325 19.10 18.11 8.14
N TYR A 326 18.22 17.73 7.22
CA TYR A 326 17.98 18.47 5.98
C TYR A 326 16.76 19.39 6.08
N ASP A 327 16.89 20.58 5.48
CA ASP A 327 15.83 21.57 5.35
C ASP A 327 15.01 21.30 4.07
N HIS A 328 13.71 21.08 4.27
CA HIS A 328 12.75 20.83 3.19
C HIS A 328 12.51 22.05 2.29
N THR A 329 12.79 23.27 2.76
CA THR A 329 12.60 24.52 2.02
C THR A 329 13.80 24.88 1.15
N ARG A 330 14.99 24.39 1.49
CA ARG A 330 16.21 24.67 0.74
C ARG A 330 16.23 23.89 -0.57
N ARG A 331 16.59 24.60 -1.64
CA ARG A 331 16.70 24.05 -3.00
C ARG A 331 18.10 23.60 -3.38
N HIS A 332 19.14 24.10 -2.69
CA HIS A 332 20.53 23.78 -2.95
C HIS A 332 21.41 23.88 -1.69
N GLY A 333 22.62 23.30 -1.76
CA GLY A 333 23.61 23.25 -0.69
C GLY A 333 23.51 21.99 0.17
N GLU A 334 24.50 21.79 1.03
CA GLU A 334 24.69 20.56 1.83
C GLU A 334 23.50 20.24 2.76
N ASP A 335 22.73 21.24 3.16
CA ASP A 335 21.58 21.06 4.05
C ASP A 335 20.24 20.91 3.32
N ALA A 336 20.20 20.95 1.99
CA ALA A 336 18.95 20.84 1.25
C ALA A 336 18.45 19.39 1.20
N CYS A 337 17.15 19.18 1.39
CA CYS A 337 16.57 17.84 1.39
C CYS A 337 16.82 17.11 0.05
N PRO A 338 17.37 15.89 0.06
CA PRO A 338 17.65 15.12 -1.16
C PRO A 338 16.45 14.94 -2.08
N PHE A 339 15.23 14.78 -1.54
CA PHE A 339 14.00 14.68 -2.34
C PHE A 339 13.76 15.90 -3.25
N ASN A 340 14.23 17.09 -2.90
CA ASN A 340 14.08 18.26 -3.76
C ASN A 340 14.93 18.14 -5.03
N PHE A 341 16.20 17.72 -4.89
CA PHE A 341 17.09 17.55 -6.03
C PHE A 341 16.67 16.39 -6.90
N LEU A 342 16.45 15.22 -6.28
CA LEU A 342 16.07 14.01 -7.00
C LEU A 342 14.76 14.21 -7.78
N TYR A 343 13.80 14.94 -7.21
CA TYR A 343 12.58 15.32 -7.90
C TYR A 343 12.85 16.11 -9.18
N TRP A 344 13.64 17.18 -9.11
CA TRP A 344 13.94 17.99 -10.30
C TRP A 344 14.81 17.25 -11.31
N THR A 345 15.79 16.46 -10.86
CA THR A 345 16.61 15.60 -11.72
C THR A 345 15.73 14.64 -12.51
N PHE A 346 14.82 13.91 -11.84
CA PHE A 346 13.90 13.00 -12.50
C PHE A 346 13.04 13.70 -13.57
N LEU A 347 12.51 14.89 -13.26
CA LEU A 347 11.70 15.65 -14.22
C LEU A 347 12.51 16.08 -15.45
N LEU A 348 13.76 16.48 -15.28
CA LEU A 348 14.64 16.92 -16.37
C LEU A 348 15.11 15.73 -17.22
N GLU A 349 15.52 14.64 -16.58
CA GLU A 349 16.02 13.44 -17.28
C GLU A 349 14.92 12.75 -18.10
N HIS A 350 13.66 12.84 -17.65
CA HIS A 350 12.51 12.19 -18.30
C HIS A 350 11.51 13.17 -18.93
N GLU A 351 11.93 14.41 -19.21
CA GLU A 351 11.05 15.49 -19.72
C GLU A 351 10.21 15.04 -20.92
N GLU A 352 10.83 14.42 -21.93
CA GLU A 352 10.16 14.01 -23.17
C GLU A 352 9.01 13.02 -22.88
N THR A 353 9.31 11.97 -22.12
CA THR A 353 8.34 10.96 -21.71
C THR A 353 7.21 11.57 -20.88
N LEU A 354 7.54 12.44 -19.92
CA LEU A 354 6.56 13.07 -19.03
C LEU A 354 5.66 14.07 -19.76
N ARG A 355 6.19 14.84 -20.72
CA ARG A 355 5.40 15.75 -21.56
C ARG A 355 4.43 15.01 -22.47
N SER A 356 4.80 13.83 -22.96
CA SER A 356 3.94 13.00 -23.81
C SER A 356 2.71 12.44 -23.06
N ASN A 357 2.76 12.39 -21.72
CA ASN A 357 1.65 11.90 -20.91
C ASN A 357 0.50 12.94 -20.88
N PRO A 358 -0.69 12.64 -21.44
CA PRO A 358 -1.80 13.61 -21.54
C PRO A 358 -2.29 14.16 -20.20
N ARG A 359 -1.99 13.43 -19.13
CA ARG A 359 -2.48 13.63 -17.77
C ARG A 359 -1.44 14.33 -16.89
N PHE A 360 -0.16 14.20 -17.20
CA PHE A 360 0.96 14.75 -16.42
C PHE A 360 1.65 15.91 -17.14
N GLY A 361 1.74 15.88 -18.48
CA GLY A 361 2.36 16.88 -19.35
C GLY A 361 2.03 18.35 -19.04
N PRO A 362 0.77 18.73 -18.74
CA PRO A 362 0.42 20.11 -18.39
C PRO A 362 1.07 20.65 -17.10
N ALA A 363 1.56 19.77 -16.21
CA ALA A 363 2.11 20.13 -14.91
C ALA A 363 3.64 20.05 -14.82
N VAL A 364 4.31 19.45 -15.81
CA VAL A 364 5.74 19.09 -15.72
C VAL A 364 6.63 20.31 -15.78
N LEU A 365 6.30 21.31 -16.62
CA LEU A 365 7.19 22.41 -16.96
C LEU A 365 6.43 23.71 -17.29
N GLY A 366 5.53 24.10 -16.38
CA GLY A 366 4.94 25.44 -16.36
C GLY A 366 5.94 26.47 -15.84
#